data_AF-A0A9X9A1D4-F1
#
_entry.id   AF-A0A9X9A1D4-F1
#
_cell.length_a   1.000
_cell.length_b   1.000
_cell.length_c   1.000
_cell.angle_alpha   90.00
_cell.angle_beta   90.00
_cell.angle_gamma   90.00
#
_symmetry.space_group_name_H-M   'P 1'
#
loop_
_entity.id
_entity.type
_entity.pdbx_description
1 polymer ?
#
loop_
_entity_poly.entity_id
_entity_poly.type
_entity_poly.pdbx_seq_one_letter_code
_entity_poly.pdbx_strand_id
1 'polypeptide(L)'
;REDHPLCKKDSITIRDLENEPIILCKGGYEPPIIDMFKQANVPLRAEYVISTVTTALNMIQEGLGIAILAELSLTNLPQNVQTRELEPQVWR
;
A
#
# COMPACT_ATOMS: atom_id res chain seq x y z
N ARG A 1 5.16 0.42 -8.29
CA ARG A 1 6.12 0.18 -9.39
C ARG A 1 7.21 1.25 -9.35
N GLU A 2 8.42 0.98 -9.81
CA GLU A 2 9.60 1.85 -9.66
C GLU A 2 9.49 3.24 -10.32
N ASP A 3 8.65 3.38 -11.33
CA ASP A 3 8.39 4.64 -12.02
C ASP A 3 7.19 5.41 -11.45
N HIS A 4 6.60 4.90 -10.37
CA HIS A 4 5.56 5.60 -9.64
C HIS A 4 6.13 6.88 -9.00
N PRO A 5 5.48 8.06 -9.13
CA PRO A 5 6.00 9.32 -8.58
C PRO A 5 6.35 9.26 -7.08
N LEU A 6 5.58 8.52 -6.30
CA LEU A 6 5.81 8.31 -4.86
C LEU A 6 7.12 7.59 -4.54
N CYS A 7 7.73 6.88 -5.49
CA CYS A 7 9.07 6.31 -5.31
C CYS A 7 10.16 7.39 -5.19
N LYS A 8 9.87 8.67 -5.46
CA LYS A 8 10.84 9.76 -5.26
C LYS A 8 10.89 10.27 -3.82
N LYS A 9 9.96 9.85 -2.96
CA LYS A 9 9.94 10.22 -1.54
C LYS A 9 10.67 9.17 -0.71
N ASP A 10 11.29 9.61 0.39
CA ASP A 10 11.94 8.72 1.36
C ASP A 10 10.89 7.97 2.20
N SER A 11 9.82 8.67 2.60
CA SER A 11 8.68 8.15 3.33
C SER A 11 7.34 8.59 2.71
N ILE A 12 6.27 7.89 3.06
CA ILE A 12 4.92 8.13 2.55
C ILE A 12 3.96 8.36 3.73
N THR A 13 3.24 9.46 3.71
CA THR A 13 2.13 9.69 4.64
C THR A 13 0.81 9.21 4.03
N ILE A 14 -0.22 9.00 4.85
CA ILE A 14 -1.56 8.66 4.36
C ILE A 14 -2.13 9.73 3.42
N ARG A 15 -1.75 11.01 3.59
CA ARG A 15 -2.16 12.10 2.68
C ARG A 15 -1.55 11.98 1.30
N ASP A 16 -0.34 11.42 1.19
CA ASP A 16 0.30 11.19 -0.11
C ASP A 16 -0.41 10.11 -0.94
N LEU A 17 -1.24 9.30 -0.29
CA LEU A 17 -2.06 8.26 -0.92
C LEU A 17 -3.46 8.75 -1.30
N GLU A 18 -3.74 10.05 -1.17
CA GLU A 18 -5.01 10.62 -1.59
C GLU A 18 -5.20 10.41 -3.10
N ASN A 19 -6.34 9.84 -3.49
CA ASN A 19 -6.71 9.46 -4.87
C ASN A 19 -5.90 8.32 -5.51
N GLU A 20 -4.87 7.80 -4.85
CA GLU A 20 -4.12 6.64 -5.32
C GLU A 20 -5.01 5.37 -5.32
N PRO A 21 -4.93 4.52 -6.35
CA PRO A 21 -5.68 3.27 -6.38
C PRO A 21 -5.08 2.26 -5.39
N ILE A 22 -5.75 2.09 -4.24
CA ILE A 22 -5.31 1.18 -3.19
C ILE A 22 -5.82 -0.24 -3.47
N ILE A 23 -4.89 -1.19 -3.44
CA ILE A 23 -5.14 -2.62 -3.42
C ILE A 23 -5.17 -3.07 -1.96
N LEU A 24 -6.36 -3.40 -1.45
CA LEU A 24 -6.54 -3.92 -0.10
C LEU A 24 -6.44 -5.45 -0.08
N CYS A 25 -5.56 -5.97 0.77
CA CYS A 25 -5.50 -7.40 1.09
C CYS A 25 -6.48 -7.73 2.23
N LYS A 26 -7.51 -8.53 1.93
CA LYS A 26 -8.41 -9.17 2.90
C LYS A 26 -7.66 -10.22 3.71
N GLY A 27 -8.02 -10.33 4.98
CA GLY A 27 -7.50 -11.37 5.87
C GLY A 27 -7.28 -10.90 7.31
N GLY A 28 -7.88 -9.78 7.71
CA GLY A 28 -7.77 -9.21 9.05
C GLY A 28 -6.77 -8.06 9.17
N TYR A 29 -6.06 -7.72 8.09
CA TYR A 29 -5.13 -6.58 8.04
C TYR A 29 -5.76 -5.33 7.43
N GLU A 30 -6.96 -5.44 6.85
CA GLU A 30 -7.68 -4.29 6.33
C GLU A 30 -8.15 -3.27 7.40
N PRO A 31 -8.58 -3.65 8.64
CA PRO A 31 -9.08 -2.68 9.60
C PRO A 31 -8.04 -1.62 10.03
N PRO A 32 -6.78 -1.98 10.36
CA PRO A 32 -5.72 -0.98 10.61
C PRO A 32 -5.53 0.01 9.45
N ILE A 33 -5.57 -0.47 8.20
CA ILE A 33 -5.43 0.39 7.02
C ILE A 33 -6.60 1.37 6.94
N ILE A 34 -7.83 0.86 7.05
CA ILE A 34 -9.03 1.70 7.02
C ILE A 34 -9.00 2.76 8.14
N ASP A 35 -8.57 2.39 9.35
CA ASP A 35 -8.42 3.32 10.49
C ASP A 35 -7.41 4.42 10.19
N MET A 36 -6.27 4.11 9.57
CA MET A 36 -5.26 5.10 9.19
C MET A 36 -5.82 6.17 8.25
N PHE A 37 -6.55 5.77 7.21
CA PHE A 37 -7.22 6.70 6.29
C PHE A 37 -8.26 7.57 6.99
N LYS A 38 -9.08 6.97 7.88
CA LYS A 38 -10.06 7.72 8.68
C LYS A 38 -9.40 8.75 9.60
N GLN A 39 -8.35 8.37 10.32
CA GLN A 39 -7.64 9.26 11.25
C GLN A 39 -6.96 10.43 10.52
N ALA A 40 -6.46 10.21 9.30
CA ALA A 40 -5.87 11.26 8.48
C ALA A 40 -6.91 12.16 7.79
N ASN A 41 -8.20 11.82 7.89
CA ASN A 41 -9.31 12.43 7.14
C ASN A 41 -9.07 12.41 5.62
N VAL A 42 -8.53 11.29 5.11
CA VAL A 42 -8.24 11.07 3.68
C VAL A 42 -9.19 9.98 3.17
N PRO A 43 -9.87 10.18 2.03
CA PRO A 43 -10.71 9.14 1.46
C PRO A 43 -9.86 7.96 0.97
N LEU A 44 -10.16 6.77 1.49
CA LEU A 44 -9.56 5.52 1.00
C LEU A 44 -10.21 5.12 -0.34
N ARG A 45 -9.44 5.20 -1.42
CA ARG A 45 -9.84 4.66 -2.73
C ARG A 45 -9.43 3.19 -2.86
N ALA A 46 -10.26 2.30 -2.32
CA ALA A 46 -10.07 0.85 -2.46
C ALA A 46 -10.48 0.37 -3.87
N GLU A 47 -9.57 0.48 -4.84
CA GLU A 47 -9.80 0.09 -6.24
C GLU A 47 -9.93 -1.44 -6.38
N TYR A 48 -9.13 -2.18 -5.60
CA TYR A 48 -9.14 -3.64 -5.61
C TYR A 48 -9.15 -4.20 -4.19
N VAL A 49 -9.86 -5.30 -4.01
CA VAL A 49 -9.91 -6.01 -2.73
C VAL A 49 -9.67 -7.50 -2.97
N ILE A 50 -8.50 -7.99 -2.57
CA ILE A 50 -7.97 -9.31 -2.93
C ILE A 50 -7.58 -10.10 -1.68
N SER A 51 -7.30 -11.40 -1.79
CA SER A 51 -7.10 -12.27 -0.61
C SER A 51 -5.65 -12.70 -0.35
N THR A 52 -4.68 -12.37 -1.20
CA THR A 52 -3.29 -12.85 -1.08
C THR A 52 -2.26 -11.78 -1.42
N VAL A 53 -1.18 -11.70 -0.64
CA VAL A 53 -0.10 -10.74 -0.88
C VAL A 53 0.52 -10.90 -2.27
N THR A 54 0.73 -12.15 -2.72
CA THR A 54 1.30 -12.44 -4.05
C THR A 54 0.48 -11.82 -5.17
N THR A 55 -0.86 -11.89 -5.10
CA THR A 55 -1.72 -11.26 -6.10
C THR A 55 -1.59 -9.74 -6.07
N ALA A 56 -1.55 -9.11 -4.89
CA ALA A 56 -1.29 -7.66 -4.80
C ALA A 56 0.06 -7.27 -5.41
N LEU A 57 1.13 -8.02 -5.13
CA LEU A 57 2.47 -7.74 -5.66
C LEU A 57 2.51 -7.81 -7.19
N ASN A 58 1.85 -8.81 -7.79
CA ASN A 58 1.75 -8.91 -9.25
C ASN A 58 0.95 -7.73 -9.84
N MET A 59 -0.15 -7.33 -9.20
CA MET A 59 -0.94 -6.18 -9.63
C MET A 59 -0.15 -4.86 -9.56
N ILE A 60 0.68 -4.69 -8.51
CA ILE A 60 1.58 -3.53 -8.39
C ILE A 60 2.66 -3.56 -9.48
N GLN A 61 3.18 -4.75 -9.81
CA GLN A 61 4.18 -4.93 -10.88
C GLN A 61 3.62 -4.51 -12.25
N GLU A 62 2.35 -4.81 -12.52
CA GLU A 62 1.62 -4.38 -13.72
C GLU A 62 1.13 -2.92 -13.66
N GLY A 63 1.39 -2.21 -12.55
CA GLY A 63 1.03 -0.80 -12.40
C GLY A 63 -0.44 -0.52 -12.09
N LEU A 64 -1.18 -1.51 -11.58
CA LEU A 64 -2.61 -1.38 -11.29
C LEU A 64 -2.91 -0.65 -9.96
N GLY A 65 -1.91 -0.49 -9.09
CA GLY A 65 -2.05 0.33 -7.89
C GLY A 65 -0.97 0.16 -6.84
N ILE A 66 -1.33 0.47 -5.59
CA ILE A 66 -0.45 0.49 -4.42
C ILE A 66 -1.07 -0.34 -3.31
N ALA A 67 -0.28 -1.09 -2.54
CA ALA A 67 -0.74 -1.78 -1.34
C ALA A 67 0.05 -1.31 -0.11
N ILE A 68 -0.63 -1.28 1.03
CA ILE A 68 0.00 -1.18 2.35
C ILE A 68 0.08 -2.59 2.92
N LEU A 69 1.29 -3.05 3.25
CA LEU A 69 1.57 -4.41 3.71
C LEU A 69 2.49 -4.38 4.93
N ALA A 70 2.39 -5.39 5.79
CA ALA A 70 3.35 -5.59 6.86
C ALA A 70 4.73 -5.96 6.29
N GLU A 71 5.80 -5.47 6.91
CA GLU A 71 7.19 -5.67 6.48
C GLU A 71 7.53 -7.17 6.29
N LEU A 72 7.03 -8.02 7.18
CA LEU A 72 7.22 -9.48 7.11
C LEU A 72 6.68 -10.11 5.80
N SER A 73 5.74 -9.44 5.13
CA SER A 73 5.16 -9.90 3.86
C SER A 73 5.99 -9.51 2.63
N LEU A 74 7.05 -8.71 2.81
CA LEU A 74 7.86 -8.10 1.74
C LEU A 74 9.16 -8.87 1.44
N THR A 75 9.26 -10.14 1.86
CA THR A 75 10.48 -10.94 1.76
C THR A 75 10.89 -11.31 0.33
N ASN A 76 9.97 -11.29 -0.64
CA ASN A 76 10.26 -11.62 -2.03
C ASN A 76 9.52 -10.69 -3.01
N LEU A 77 10.03 -9.47 -3.15
CA LEU A 77 9.46 -8.46 -4.05
C LEU A 77 9.70 -8.83 -5.53
N PRO A 78 8.68 -8.73 -6.40
CA PRO A 78 8.87 -8.85 -7.84
C PRO A 78 9.78 -7.73 -8.38
N GLN A 79 10.36 -7.97 -9.56
CA GLN A 79 11.15 -6.95 -10.25
C GLN A 79 10.35 -5.65 -10.44
N ASN A 80 11.01 -4.51 -10.28
CA ASN A 80 10.42 -3.17 -10.46
C ASN A 80 9.30 -2.81 -9.47
N VAL A 81 9.10 -3.62 -8.41
CA VAL A 81 8.27 -3.27 -7.25
C VAL A 81 9.17 -2.65 -6.19
N GLN A 82 8.78 -1.49 -5.68
CA GLN A 82 9.50 -0.79 -4.61
C GLN A 82 8.61 -0.61 -3.39
N THR A 83 9.22 -0.58 -2.22
CA THR A 83 8.57 -0.34 -0.93
C THR A 83 9.02 1.03 -0.39
N ARG A 84 8.12 1.69 0.35
CA ARG A 84 8.43 2.92 1.10
C ARG A 84 7.83 2.78 2.48
N GLU A 85 8.54 3.31 3.47
CA GLU A 85 8.03 3.34 4.83
C GLU A 85 6.87 4.32 4.94
N LEU A 86 5.89 3.97 5.78
CA LEU A 86 4.83 4.88 6.16
C LEU A 86 5.31 5.79 7.29
N GLU A 87 5.00 7.07 7.19
CA GLU A 87 5.18 8.04 8.27
C GLU A 87 3.84 8.65 8.71
N PRO A 88 3.51 8.61 10.02
CA PRO A 88 4.27 7.96 11.09
C PRO A 88 4.28 6.42 10.94
N GLN A 89 5.35 5.77 11.41
CA GLN A 89 5.40 4.31 11.47
C GLN A 89 4.31 3.80 12.42
N VAL A 90 3.49 2.87 11.93
CA VAL A 90 2.39 2.30 12.69
C VAL A 90 2.78 0.91 13.15
N TRP A 91 3.10 0.79 14.44
CA TRP A 91 3.36 -0.47 15.11
C TRP A 91 2.04 -0.95 15.75
N ARG A 92 1.52 -2.08 15.32
CA ARG A 92 0.41 -2.79 16.00
C ARG A 92 0.83 -4.23 16.28
#